data_AF-A0A427XX54-F1
#
_entry.id   AF-A0A427XX54-F1
#
_cell.length_a   1.000
_cell.length_b   1.000
_cell.length_c   1.000
_cell.angle_alpha   90.00
_cell.angle_beta   90.00
_cell.angle_gamma   90.00
#
_symmetry.space_group_name_H-M   'P 1'
#
loop_
_entity.id
_entity.type
_entity.pdbx_description
1 polymer ?
#
loop_
_entity_poly.entity_id
_entity_poly.type
_entity_poly.pdbx_seq_one_letter_code
_entity_poly.pdbx_strand_id
1 'polypeptide(L)'
;MTTTTTTAIKSTPAPAAQRWAPRPSPFFPVPEVQWDAESGEPYLAIEGHPDLHLTPFHDTQEDAEALTANVRVGYWNRGAPFPGTVADSQSRLLEVCPAQLEAVAALRADPGATVSILPFTVIRDAATGLYVGEAGVWAGGVNTPDVWKLAYSVSPTLQGKGIATAAVKTVLGYAAKAMGVRKVEASLDIAVPNANAPTQTIDAANVASCKLVEKLGFSAAEVRKFTWNPAKGGDEREAAIFQREFGPPVSLNPAPPFPVPEVKWDGGEPYLQPRPDVILTPYRDTPRDVKELMELCNEHEVGKWSHNRAYPFEEKHARKRFDGSIPPQTVAVAALRADPNAVVEVMPFTVIREATTGRYIGDTVLRFEGSGEERVAWLAYGLHPEFHGRGIAAAVVGAMLGWSKQGMGATKVQATAETTNPGSNGLLRKLGFTNVETKWVKFPEDKGGQWREAGDWLRDL
;
A
#
# COMPACT_ATOMS: atom_id res chain seq x y z
N MET A 1 -64.78 -15.59 -24.24
CA MET A 1 -63.58 -16.43 -24.41
C MET A 1 -62.65 -15.67 -25.33
N THR A 2 -61.71 -14.93 -24.75
CA THR A 2 -60.76 -14.08 -25.47
C THR A 2 -59.38 -14.68 -25.25
N THR A 3 -58.80 -15.19 -26.34
CA THR A 3 -57.51 -15.88 -26.37
C THR A 3 -56.38 -14.86 -26.40
N THR A 4 -55.56 -14.83 -25.35
CA THR A 4 -54.36 -13.98 -25.29
C THR A 4 -53.18 -14.74 -25.90
N THR A 5 -52.64 -14.23 -27.00
CA THR A 5 -51.44 -14.77 -27.66
C THR A 5 -50.19 -14.22 -26.96
N THR A 6 -49.45 -15.09 -26.27
CA THR A 6 -48.15 -14.77 -25.68
C THR A 6 -47.07 -14.84 -26.75
N THR A 7 -46.55 -13.69 -27.18
CA THR A 7 -45.38 -13.61 -28.06
C THR A 7 -44.11 -13.81 -27.23
N ALA A 8 -43.44 -14.95 -27.42
CA ALA A 8 -42.15 -15.23 -26.80
C ALA A 8 -41.06 -14.31 -27.38
N ILE A 9 -40.43 -13.49 -26.54
CA ILE A 9 -39.24 -12.73 -26.88
C ILE A 9 -38.06 -13.71 -26.95
N LYS A 10 -37.52 -13.93 -28.15
CA LYS A 10 -36.28 -14.69 -28.34
C LYS A 10 -35.13 -13.93 -27.69
N SER A 11 -34.45 -14.55 -26.73
CA SER A 11 -33.18 -14.08 -26.21
C SER A 11 -32.11 -14.19 -27.30
N THR A 12 -31.51 -13.06 -27.65
CA THR A 12 -30.31 -13.04 -28.50
C THR A 12 -29.12 -13.51 -27.65
N PRO A 13 -28.34 -14.52 -28.08
CA PRO A 13 -27.17 -14.95 -27.33
C PRO A 13 -26.13 -13.82 -27.28
N ALA A 14 -25.47 -13.68 -26.13
CA ALA A 14 -24.35 -12.76 -25.95
C ALA A 14 -23.27 -12.99 -27.03
N PRO A 15 -22.65 -11.94 -27.57
CA PRO A 15 -21.65 -12.08 -28.61
C PRO A 15 -20.45 -12.89 -28.10
N ALA A 16 -20.07 -13.91 -28.85
CA ALA A 16 -18.96 -14.80 -28.55
C ALA A 16 -17.64 -14.02 -28.39
N ALA A 17 -16.89 -14.33 -27.32
CA ALA A 17 -15.63 -13.74 -26.89
C ALA A 17 -14.42 -13.98 -27.82
N GLN A 18 -14.63 -14.11 -29.14
CA GLN A 18 -13.64 -14.64 -30.07
C GLN A 18 -12.94 -13.61 -30.97
N ARG A 19 -12.93 -12.32 -30.59
CA ARG A 19 -12.22 -11.25 -31.34
C ARG A 19 -11.40 -10.30 -30.47
N TRP A 20 -10.63 -10.80 -29.50
CA TRP A 20 -9.77 -9.94 -28.67
C TRP A 20 -8.34 -10.46 -28.59
N ALA A 21 -7.59 -10.31 -29.68
CA ALA A 21 -6.14 -10.44 -29.63
C ALA A 21 -5.55 -9.12 -29.06
N PRO A 22 -4.71 -9.16 -28.01
CA PRO A 22 -4.11 -7.97 -27.43
C PRO A 22 -3.17 -7.32 -28.46
N ARG A 23 -3.38 -6.02 -28.74
CA ARG A 23 -2.37 -5.22 -29.44
C ARG A 23 -1.30 -4.82 -28.41
N PRO A 24 0.00 -5.01 -28.68
CA PRO A 24 1.05 -4.50 -27.81
C PRO A 24 0.92 -2.97 -27.73
N SER A 25 0.61 -2.48 -26.53
CA SER A 25 0.37 -1.05 -26.28
C SER A 25 1.71 -0.34 -26.08
N PRO A 26 1.95 0.82 -26.73
CA PRO A 26 3.14 1.61 -26.48
C PRO A 26 3.19 2.08 -25.03
N PHE A 27 4.38 2.08 -24.43
CA PHE A 27 4.63 2.72 -23.14
C PHE A 27 4.08 4.15 -23.17
N PHE A 28 3.33 4.54 -22.14
CA PHE A 28 2.88 5.93 -22.02
C PHE A 28 4.09 6.83 -21.75
N PRO A 29 4.15 8.02 -22.38
CA PRO A 29 5.14 9.01 -22.00
C PRO A 29 4.98 9.31 -20.51
N VAL A 30 6.12 9.55 -19.87
CA VAL A 30 6.17 9.79 -18.43
C VAL A 30 5.89 11.26 -18.24
N PRO A 31 4.81 11.62 -17.54
CA PRO A 31 4.57 13.03 -17.27
C PRO A 31 5.63 13.53 -16.29
N GLU A 32 6.22 14.68 -16.60
CA GLU A 32 7.11 15.37 -15.69
C GLU A 32 6.29 16.13 -14.64
N VAL A 33 6.75 16.08 -13.39
CA VAL A 33 6.18 16.91 -12.32
C VAL A 33 6.61 18.34 -12.55
N GLN A 34 5.63 19.22 -12.70
CA GLN A 34 5.83 20.66 -12.81
C GLN A 34 5.40 21.33 -11.52
N TRP A 35 5.86 22.56 -11.32
CA TRP A 35 5.56 23.36 -10.14
C TRP A 35 5.00 24.69 -10.59
N ASP A 36 3.83 25.03 -10.07
CA ASP A 36 3.24 26.34 -10.29
C ASP A 36 4.08 27.40 -9.56
N ALA A 37 4.47 28.45 -10.29
CA ALA A 37 5.44 29.42 -9.78
C ALA A 37 4.87 30.31 -8.67
N GLU A 38 3.55 30.51 -8.65
CA GLU A 38 2.87 31.41 -7.72
C GLU A 38 2.45 30.68 -6.44
N SER A 39 1.72 29.58 -6.57
CA SER A 39 1.26 28.75 -5.45
C SER A 39 2.32 27.81 -4.91
N GLY A 40 3.35 27.49 -5.71
CA GLY A 40 4.30 26.44 -5.41
C GLY A 40 3.68 25.03 -5.45
N GLU A 41 2.48 24.88 -6.00
CA GLU A 41 1.79 23.59 -6.05
C GLU A 41 2.35 22.70 -7.17
N PRO A 42 2.61 21.41 -6.92
CA PRO A 42 3.04 20.52 -7.98
C PRO A 42 1.85 20.04 -8.82
N TYR A 43 2.08 19.86 -10.11
CA TYR A 43 1.06 19.34 -11.02
C TYR A 43 1.64 18.47 -12.14
N LEU A 44 0.77 17.67 -12.77
CA LEU A 44 1.04 17.02 -14.04
C LEU A 44 0.19 17.66 -15.14
N ALA A 45 0.82 18.04 -16.26
CA ALA A 45 0.10 18.50 -17.44
C ALA A 45 -0.70 17.34 -18.08
N ILE A 46 -1.91 17.64 -18.55
CA ILE A 46 -2.74 16.67 -19.27
C ILE A 46 -2.49 16.83 -20.78
N GLU A 47 -1.95 15.79 -21.41
CA GLU A 47 -1.60 15.81 -22.83
C GLU A 47 -2.83 16.15 -23.71
N GLY A 48 -2.71 17.20 -24.53
CA GLY A 48 -3.79 17.69 -25.39
C GLY A 48 -4.82 18.58 -24.70
N HIS A 49 -4.65 18.87 -23.41
CA HIS A 49 -5.49 19.78 -22.61
C HIS A 49 -4.59 20.68 -21.74
N PRO A 50 -3.86 21.65 -22.33
CA PRO A 50 -2.91 22.50 -21.61
C PRO A 50 -3.58 23.43 -20.59
N ASP A 51 -4.88 23.61 -20.71
CA ASP A 51 -5.78 24.32 -19.81
C ASP A 51 -6.19 23.49 -18.59
N LEU A 52 -5.78 22.21 -18.50
CA LEU A 52 -6.13 21.32 -17.40
C LEU A 52 -4.88 20.68 -16.77
N HIS A 53 -4.87 20.62 -15.44
CA HIS A 53 -3.80 20.03 -14.64
C HIS A 53 -4.31 18.88 -13.76
N LEU A 54 -3.44 17.93 -13.45
CA LEU A 54 -3.63 16.99 -12.35
C LEU A 54 -2.88 17.50 -11.11
N THR A 55 -3.60 17.76 -10.03
CA THR A 55 -3.06 18.30 -8.76
C THR A 55 -3.37 17.36 -7.58
N PRO A 56 -2.73 17.56 -6.42
CA PRO A 56 -3.20 17.00 -5.15
C PRO A 56 -4.61 17.48 -4.78
N PHE A 57 -5.23 16.79 -3.81
CA PHE A 57 -6.41 17.30 -3.14
C PHE A 57 -6.09 18.53 -2.31
N HIS A 58 -7.02 19.48 -2.25
CA HIS A 58 -6.98 20.55 -1.27
C HIS A 58 -7.95 20.19 -0.14
N ASP A 59 -7.54 20.45 1.11
CA ASP A 59 -8.46 20.35 2.25
C ASP A 59 -9.35 21.61 2.31
N THR A 60 -10.17 21.80 1.27
CA THR A 60 -11.05 22.95 1.13
C THR A 60 -12.52 22.52 1.05
N GLN A 61 -13.39 23.42 1.49
CA GLN A 61 -14.83 23.23 1.36
C GLN A 61 -15.27 23.14 -0.11
N GLU A 62 -14.61 23.88 -1.01
CA GLU A 62 -14.90 23.85 -2.45
C GLU A 62 -14.67 22.47 -3.07
N ASP A 63 -13.56 21.80 -2.74
CA ASP A 63 -13.29 20.43 -3.20
C ASP A 63 -14.34 19.44 -2.65
N ALA A 64 -14.70 19.58 -1.37
CA ALA A 64 -15.73 18.74 -0.75
C ALA A 64 -17.13 18.97 -1.37
N GLU A 65 -17.45 20.21 -1.72
CA GLU A 65 -18.70 20.57 -2.41
C GLU A 65 -18.69 20.06 -3.86
N ALA A 66 -17.60 20.20 -4.60
CA ALA A 66 -17.48 19.72 -5.97
C ALA A 66 -17.65 18.19 -6.07
N LEU A 67 -17.11 17.46 -5.09
CA LEU A 67 -17.27 16.01 -4.93
C LEU A 67 -18.73 15.57 -4.72
N THR A 68 -19.54 16.39 -4.05
CA THR A 68 -20.90 16.06 -3.61
C THR A 68 -21.99 16.63 -4.52
N ALA A 69 -21.74 17.80 -5.12
CA ALA A 69 -22.67 18.51 -5.98
C ALA A 69 -23.02 17.73 -7.25
N ASN A 70 -22.14 16.83 -7.70
CA ASN A 70 -22.39 16.06 -8.91
C ASN A 70 -23.03 14.70 -8.60
N VAL A 71 -24.36 14.66 -8.74
CA VAL A 71 -25.19 13.46 -8.58
C VAL A 71 -24.67 12.26 -9.37
N ARG A 72 -24.13 12.45 -10.59
CA ARG A 72 -23.56 11.36 -11.39
C ARG A 72 -22.24 10.85 -10.79
N VAL A 73 -21.38 11.73 -10.28
CA VAL A 73 -20.10 11.33 -9.64
C VAL A 73 -20.37 10.63 -8.30
N GLY A 74 -21.23 11.20 -7.45
CA GLY A 74 -21.62 10.60 -6.17
C GLY A 74 -22.36 9.27 -6.33
N TYR A 75 -23.11 9.08 -7.42
CA TYR A 75 -23.76 7.80 -7.73
C TYR A 75 -22.75 6.69 -8.01
N TRP A 76 -21.69 6.97 -8.77
CA TRP A 76 -20.70 5.95 -9.17
C TRP A 76 -19.57 5.74 -8.14
N ASN A 77 -19.43 6.63 -7.16
CA ASN A 77 -18.47 6.45 -6.07
C ASN A 77 -18.91 5.32 -5.14
N ARG A 78 -18.12 4.22 -5.05
CA ARG A 78 -18.45 3.03 -4.25
C ARG A 78 -18.37 3.27 -2.74
N GLY A 79 -17.47 4.14 -2.29
CA GLY A 79 -17.12 4.29 -0.88
C GLY A 79 -17.99 5.29 -0.11
N ALA A 80 -18.34 6.43 -0.72
CA ALA A 80 -19.10 7.49 -0.07
C ALA A 80 -20.61 7.18 -0.05
N PRO A 81 -21.39 7.58 0.97
CA PRO A 81 -22.86 7.50 0.95
C PRO A 81 -23.48 8.32 -0.21
N PHE A 82 -24.73 8.04 -0.57
CA PHE A 82 -25.46 8.78 -1.60
C PHE A 82 -26.91 9.03 -1.19
N PRO A 83 -27.43 10.27 -1.31
CA PRO A 83 -26.69 11.49 -1.67
C PRO A 83 -25.60 11.78 -0.63
N GLY A 84 -24.40 12.12 -1.10
CA GLY A 84 -23.26 12.41 -0.22
C GLY A 84 -23.39 13.81 0.37
N THR A 85 -22.93 13.98 1.60
CA THR A 85 -22.84 15.30 2.25
C THR A 85 -21.44 15.87 2.12
N VAL A 86 -21.30 17.20 2.24
CA VAL A 86 -19.99 17.86 2.30
C VAL A 86 -19.12 17.24 3.41
N ALA A 87 -19.72 16.87 4.55
CA ALA A 87 -19.03 16.20 5.64
C ALA A 87 -18.45 14.83 5.25
N ASP A 88 -19.16 14.05 4.43
CA ASP A 88 -18.65 12.77 3.93
C ASP A 88 -17.41 12.96 3.03
N SER A 89 -17.40 14.03 2.23
CA SER A 89 -16.25 14.34 1.38
C SER A 89 -15.09 14.93 2.19
N GLN A 90 -15.35 15.77 3.19
CA GLN A 90 -14.33 16.24 4.12
C GLN A 90 -13.66 15.08 4.86
N SER A 91 -14.42 14.10 5.33
CA SER A 91 -13.86 12.90 5.96
C SER A 91 -12.91 12.15 5.03
N ARG A 92 -13.23 12.04 3.74
CA ARG A 92 -12.36 11.41 2.74
C ARG A 92 -11.09 12.23 2.48
N LEU A 93 -11.21 13.56 2.42
CA LEU A 93 -10.06 14.45 2.26
C LEU A 93 -9.09 14.31 3.45
N LEU A 94 -9.61 14.26 4.67
CA LEU A 94 -8.79 14.06 5.88
C LEU A 94 -8.04 12.71 5.88
N GLU A 95 -8.58 11.68 5.24
CA GLU A 95 -7.92 10.37 5.10
C GLU A 95 -6.79 10.39 4.05
N VAL A 96 -7.01 11.05 2.92
CA VAL A 96 -6.12 10.96 1.75
C VAL A 96 -5.08 12.09 1.70
N CYS A 97 -5.45 13.31 2.08
CA CYS A 97 -4.59 14.49 1.99
C CYS A 97 -3.26 14.35 2.73
N PRO A 98 -3.18 13.81 3.97
CA PRO A 98 -1.90 13.69 4.68
C PRO A 98 -0.87 12.87 3.90
N ALA A 99 -1.27 11.71 3.37
CA ALA A 99 -0.38 10.84 2.60
C ALA A 99 0.03 11.47 1.26
N GLN A 100 -0.87 12.21 0.60
CA GLN A 100 -0.52 12.96 -0.61
C GLN A 100 0.46 14.10 -0.32
N LEU A 101 0.27 14.84 0.78
CA LEU A 101 1.17 15.91 1.20
C LEU A 101 2.57 15.38 1.54
N GLU A 102 2.66 14.21 2.19
CA GLU A 102 3.94 13.54 2.40
C GLU A 102 4.63 13.15 1.08
N ALA A 103 3.87 12.61 0.12
CA ALA A 103 4.40 12.29 -1.21
C ALA A 103 4.87 13.55 -1.97
N VAL A 104 4.11 14.65 -1.88
CA VAL A 104 4.50 15.96 -2.44
C VAL A 104 5.77 16.49 -1.79
N ALA A 105 5.87 16.41 -0.46
CA ALA A 105 7.07 16.84 0.26
C ALA A 105 8.30 16.03 -0.16
N ALA A 106 8.15 14.71 -0.35
CA ALA A 106 9.21 13.85 -0.86
C ALA A 106 9.65 14.25 -2.28
N LEU A 107 8.70 14.51 -3.19
CA LEU A 107 8.99 14.97 -4.56
C LEU A 107 9.64 16.35 -4.60
N ARG A 108 9.30 17.24 -3.66
CA ARG A 108 9.93 18.55 -3.55
C ARG A 108 11.39 18.43 -3.12
N ALA A 109 11.69 17.52 -2.19
CA ALA A 109 13.05 17.27 -1.74
C ALA A 109 13.89 16.55 -2.80
N ASP A 110 13.28 15.65 -3.56
CA ASP A 110 13.90 14.89 -4.65
C ASP A 110 12.85 14.60 -5.75
N PRO A 111 12.90 15.30 -6.89
CA PRO A 111 11.97 15.04 -8.01
C PRO A 111 12.01 13.61 -8.56
N GLY A 112 13.07 12.85 -8.26
CA GLY A 112 13.23 11.44 -8.61
C GLY A 112 12.70 10.47 -7.54
N ALA A 113 12.16 10.96 -6.43
CA ALA A 113 11.71 10.12 -5.32
C ALA A 113 10.61 9.15 -5.75
N THR A 114 10.76 7.87 -5.40
CA THR A 114 9.67 6.90 -5.47
C THR A 114 8.66 7.17 -4.36
N VAL A 115 7.39 7.31 -4.73
CA VAL A 115 6.27 7.53 -3.79
C VAL A 115 5.34 6.33 -3.76
N SER A 116 4.80 6.02 -2.57
CA SER A 116 3.91 4.86 -2.36
C SER A 116 2.43 5.16 -2.59
N ILE A 117 2.08 6.43 -2.81
CA ILE A 117 0.73 6.91 -3.10
C ILE A 117 0.81 7.89 -4.29
N LEU A 118 -0.26 7.94 -5.10
CA LEU A 118 -0.35 8.89 -6.19
C LEU A 118 -0.68 10.29 -5.64
N PRO A 119 0.21 11.28 -5.80
CA PRO A 119 -0.02 12.62 -5.25
C PRO A 119 -0.93 13.48 -6.14
N PHE A 120 -1.18 13.08 -7.39
CA PHE A 120 -1.95 13.87 -8.38
C PHE A 120 -3.21 13.12 -8.78
N THR A 121 -4.35 13.53 -8.22
CA THR A 121 -5.64 12.84 -8.43
C THR A 121 -6.76 13.73 -8.92
N VAL A 122 -6.63 15.04 -8.72
CA VAL A 122 -7.69 16.02 -9.03
C VAL A 122 -7.41 16.66 -10.37
N ILE A 123 -8.41 16.68 -11.26
CA ILE A 123 -8.36 17.41 -12.53
C ILE A 123 -8.86 18.82 -12.25
N ARG A 124 -8.02 19.84 -12.47
CA ARG A 124 -8.36 21.25 -12.31
C ARG A 124 -8.22 22.03 -13.59
N ASP A 125 -9.01 23.09 -13.72
CA ASP A 125 -8.76 24.17 -14.66
C ASP A 125 -7.50 24.95 -14.24
N ALA A 126 -6.53 25.07 -15.13
CA ALA A 126 -5.22 25.64 -14.85
C ALA A 126 -5.26 27.15 -14.57
N ALA A 127 -6.24 27.86 -15.13
CA ALA A 127 -6.34 29.31 -14.97
C ALA A 127 -7.10 29.71 -13.70
N THR A 128 -8.09 28.90 -13.30
CA THR A 128 -9.02 29.23 -12.22
C THR A 128 -8.85 28.36 -10.98
N GLY A 129 -8.15 27.23 -11.08
CA GLY A 129 -8.05 26.24 -10.01
C GLY A 129 -9.32 25.41 -9.79
N LEU A 130 -10.36 25.63 -10.62
CA LEU A 130 -11.66 25.02 -10.44
C LEU A 130 -11.59 23.49 -10.62
N TYR A 131 -12.23 22.75 -9.70
CA TYR A 131 -12.37 21.31 -9.79
C TYR A 131 -13.20 20.90 -11.03
N VAL A 132 -12.62 20.06 -11.89
CA VAL A 132 -13.20 19.58 -13.15
C VAL A 132 -13.49 18.07 -13.11
N GLY A 133 -12.78 17.33 -12.26
CA GLY A 133 -12.93 15.88 -12.14
C GLY A 133 -11.81 15.22 -11.34
N GLU A 134 -11.72 13.91 -11.45
CA GLU A 134 -10.72 13.08 -10.77
C GLU A 134 -10.18 12.01 -11.72
N ALA A 135 -8.92 11.65 -11.57
CA ALA A 135 -8.35 10.42 -12.14
C ALA A 135 -7.25 9.93 -11.22
N GLY A 136 -7.32 8.66 -10.81
CA GLY A 136 -6.35 8.15 -9.85
C GLY A 136 -6.24 6.63 -9.84
N VAL A 137 -5.09 6.17 -9.33
CA VAL A 137 -4.90 4.77 -8.96
C VAL A 137 -4.56 4.66 -7.48
N TRP A 138 -5.08 3.63 -6.83
CA TRP A 138 -4.75 3.29 -5.45
C TRP A 138 -4.43 1.80 -5.33
N ALA A 139 -3.64 1.45 -4.32
CA ALA A 139 -3.30 0.07 -4.07
C ALA A 139 -4.58 -0.75 -3.91
N GLY A 140 -4.60 -1.96 -4.49
CA GLY A 140 -5.71 -2.87 -4.34
C GLY A 140 -6.02 -3.14 -2.88
N GLY A 141 -7.27 -3.49 -2.64
CA GLY A 141 -7.64 -4.16 -1.40
C GLY A 141 -6.79 -5.41 -1.21
N VAL A 142 -6.80 -5.88 0.02
CA VAL A 142 -5.83 -6.83 0.52
C VAL A 142 -5.77 -8.16 -0.25
N ASN A 143 -6.89 -8.60 -0.81
CA ASN A 143 -6.95 -9.81 -1.65
C ASN A 143 -6.27 -9.66 -3.03
N THR A 144 -5.91 -8.45 -3.43
CA THR A 144 -5.21 -8.18 -4.69
C THR A 144 -4.12 -7.11 -4.49
N PRO A 145 -3.10 -7.37 -3.65
CA PRO A 145 -2.16 -6.33 -3.20
C PRO A 145 -1.24 -5.83 -4.32
N ASP A 146 -1.04 -6.65 -5.35
CA ASP A 146 -0.30 -6.31 -6.57
C ASP A 146 -1.16 -5.63 -7.65
N VAL A 147 -2.48 -5.54 -7.44
CA VAL A 147 -3.43 -4.98 -8.41
C VAL A 147 -3.93 -3.64 -7.93
N TRP A 148 -3.45 -2.58 -8.55
CA TRP A 148 -3.93 -1.23 -8.30
C TRP A 148 -5.31 -1.04 -8.92
N LYS A 149 -6.18 -0.27 -8.28
CA LYS A 149 -7.52 0.03 -8.80
C LYS A 149 -7.53 1.40 -9.46
N LEU A 150 -8.21 1.50 -10.59
CA LEU A 150 -8.42 2.74 -11.34
C LEU A 150 -9.82 3.29 -11.05
N ALA A 151 -9.91 4.58 -10.78
CA ALA A 151 -11.14 5.37 -10.87
C ALA A 151 -10.87 6.70 -11.54
N TYR A 152 -11.92 7.22 -12.17
CA TYR A 152 -11.91 8.54 -12.75
C TYR A 152 -13.34 9.06 -12.88
N SER A 153 -13.46 10.38 -12.93
CA SER A 153 -14.69 11.09 -13.23
C SER A 153 -14.36 12.43 -13.90
N VAL A 154 -15.24 12.91 -14.77
CA VAL A 154 -15.13 14.24 -15.40
C VAL A 154 -16.50 14.87 -15.39
N SER A 155 -16.54 16.17 -15.10
CA SER A 155 -17.76 16.98 -15.15
C SER A 155 -18.57 16.71 -16.43
N PRO A 156 -19.90 16.50 -16.35
CA PRO A 156 -20.76 16.22 -17.50
C PRO A 156 -20.63 17.22 -18.65
N THR A 157 -20.43 18.50 -18.35
CA THR A 157 -20.26 19.56 -19.37
C THR A 157 -18.95 19.45 -20.15
N LEU A 158 -18.01 18.63 -19.67
CA LEU A 158 -16.69 18.42 -20.24
C LEU A 158 -16.49 16.98 -20.77
N GLN A 159 -17.50 16.12 -20.64
CA GLN A 159 -17.48 14.79 -21.23
C GLN A 159 -17.47 14.85 -22.76
N GLY A 160 -16.97 13.78 -23.40
CA GLY A 160 -16.84 13.71 -24.87
C GLY A 160 -15.65 14.47 -25.47
N LYS A 161 -14.93 15.27 -24.67
CA LYS A 161 -13.75 16.04 -25.11
C LYS A 161 -12.42 15.28 -25.01
N GLY A 162 -12.45 14.02 -24.57
CA GLY A 162 -11.24 13.19 -24.40
C GLY A 162 -10.43 13.44 -23.13
N ILE A 163 -10.88 14.35 -22.24
CA ILE A 163 -10.21 14.71 -20.98
C ILE A 163 -9.94 13.49 -20.11
N ALA A 164 -10.95 12.65 -19.85
CA ALA A 164 -10.79 11.44 -19.05
C ALA A 164 -9.73 10.49 -19.63
N THR A 165 -9.69 10.34 -20.96
CA THR A 165 -8.68 9.49 -21.62
C THR A 165 -7.28 10.03 -21.40
N ALA A 166 -7.09 11.34 -21.55
CA ALA A 166 -5.79 11.98 -21.36
C ALA A 166 -5.36 11.93 -19.89
N ALA A 167 -6.24 12.28 -18.94
CA ALA A 167 -5.94 12.24 -17.51
C ALA A 167 -5.58 10.83 -17.03
N VAL A 168 -6.37 9.80 -17.41
CA VAL A 168 -6.07 8.41 -17.05
C VAL A 168 -4.75 7.95 -17.70
N LYS A 169 -4.47 8.35 -18.95
CA LYS A 169 -3.18 8.05 -19.60
C LYS A 169 -2.01 8.65 -18.80
N THR A 170 -2.12 9.91 -18.38
CA THR A 170 -1.12 10.60 -17.54
C THR A 170 -0.91 9.88 -16.22
N VAL A 171 -2.00 9.58 -15.48
CA VAL A 171 -1.95 8.85 -14.21
C VAL A 171 -1.29 7.49 -14.35
N LEU A 172 -1.64 6.71 -15.38
CA LEU A 172 -1.07 5.39 -15.61
C LEU A 172 0.42 5.46 -15.98
N GLY A 173 0.83 6.47 -16.77
CA GLY A 173 2.23 6.70 -17.09
C GLY A 173 3.07 7.03 -15.85
N TYR A 174 2.53 7.91 -14.99
CA TYR A 174 3.17 8.23 -13.71
C TYR A 174 3.23 7.00 -12.79
N ALA A 175 2.12 6.32 -12.58
CA ALA A 175 2.02 5.17 -11.69
C ALA A 175 2.98 4.03 -12.10
N ALA A 176 3.05 3.72 -13.40
CA ALA A 176 3.93 2.66 -13.89
C ALA A 176 5.42 2.97 -13.63
N LYS A 177 5.86 4.21 -13.85
CA LYS A 177 7.29 4.56 -13.74
C LYS A 177 7.71 5.06 -12.35
N ALA A 178 6.99 6.02 -11.79
CA ALA A 178 7.36 6.68 -10.54
C ALA A 178 6.94 5.87 -9.30
N MET A 179 5.91 5.03 -9.42
CA MET A 179 5.38 4.22 -8.31
C MET A 179 5.62 2.72 -8.50
N GLY A 180 6.12 2.29 -9.67
CA GLY A 180 6.36 0.87 -9.97
C GLY A 180 5.09 0.02 -10.09
N VAL A 181 3.95 0.63 -10.43
CA VAL A 181 2.69 -0.08 -10.59
C VAL A 181 2.76 -1.03 -11.79
N ARG A 182 2.61 -2.33 -11.51
CA ARG A 182 2.70 -3.40 -12.53
C ARG A 182 1.36 -3.82 -13.09
N LYS A 183 0.30 -3.78 -12.28
CA LYS A 183 -1.02 -4.25 -12.68
C LYS A 183 -2.08 -3.29 -12.18
N VAL A 184 -2.98 -2.89 -13.08
CA VAL A 184 -4.11 -2.03 -12.79
C VAL A 184 -5.40 -2.71 -13.22
N GLU A 185 -6.43 -2.60 -12.39
CA GLU A 185 -7.77 -3.09 -12.63
C GLU A 185 -8.77 -1.92 -12.63
N ALA A 186 -9.69 -1.92 -13.59
CA ALA A 186 -10.83 -1.02 -13.64
C ALA A 186 -12.12 -1.85 -13.54
N SER A 187 -12.96 -1.51 -12.56
CA SER A 187 -14.22 -2.20 -12.31
C SER A 187 -15.39 -1.34 -12.77
N LEU A 188 -15.92 -1.63 -13.95
CA LEU A 188 -16.91 -0.81 -14.64
C LEU A 188 -18.29 -1.44 -14.53
N ASP A 189 -19.24 -0.77 -13.88
CA ASP A 189 -20.62 -1.24 -13.76
C ASP A 189 -21.27 -1.40 -15.14
N ILE A 190 -21.87 -2.56 -15.40
CA ILE A 190 -22.53 -2.93 -16.65
C ILE A 190 -24.02 -3.28 -16.45
N ALA A 191 -24.55 -3.08 -15.24
CA ALA A 191 -25.91 -3.50 -14.88
C ALA A 191 -27.03 -2.69 -15.59
N VAL A 192 -28.14 -3.40 -15.83
CA VAL A 192 -29.38 -3.01 -16.52
C VAL A 192 -30.23 -2.07 -15.61
N PRO A 193 -31.16 -1.24 -16.14
CA PRO A 193 -31.76 -0.13 -15.40
C PRO A 193 -32.35 -0.48 -14.04
N ASN A 194 -32.08 0.37 -13.04
CA ASN A 194 -32.69 0.29 -11.72
C ASN A 194 -34.20 0.61 -11.82
N ALA A 195 -35.07 -0.32 -11.40
CA ALA A 195 -36.52 -0.14 -11.36
C ALA A 195 -36.97 1.05 -10.47
N ASN A 196 -36.14 1.48 -9.53
CA ASN A 196 -36.39 2.59 -8.61
C ASN A 196 -35.89 3.97 -9.13
N ALA A 197 -35.32 4.03 -10.34
CA ALA A 197 -34.91 5.28 -10.97
C ALA A 197 -35.46 5.40 -12.42
N PRO A 198 -36.79 5.37 -12.62
CA PRO A 198 -37.43 5.23 -13.93
C PRO A 198 -37.22 6.40 -14.91
N THR A 199 -36.73 7.55 -14.43
CA THR A 199 -36.48 8.74 -15.26
C THR A 199 -35.01 8.99 -15.57
N GLN A 200 -34.09 8.22 -14.97
CA GLN A 200 -32.70 8.22 -15.43
C GLN A 200 -32.56 7.17 -16.53
N THR A 201 -32.52 7.63 -17.77
CA THR A 201 -31.73 6.95 -18.80
C THR A 201 -30.28 6.95 -18.32
N ILE A 202 -29.95 6.03 -17.42
CA ILE A 202 -28.57 5.68 -17.07
C ILE A 202 -27.98 5.24 -18.39
N ASP A 203 -27.14 6.10 -18.98
CA ASP A 203 -26.47 5.91 -20.25
C ASP A 203 -26.05 4.44 -20.39
N ALA A 204 -26.59 3.76 -21.40
CA ALA A 204 -26.38 2.36 -21.72
C ALA A 204 -25.07 1.80 -21.12
N ALA A 205 -25.19 1.00 -20.03
CA ALA A 205 -24.16 0.14 -19.45
C ALA A 205 -22.72 0.71 -19.38
N ASN A 206 -22.53 1.99 -18.98
CA ASN A 206 -21.23 2.64 -18.85
C ASN A 206 -20.27 2.38 -20.04
N VAL A 207 -20.83 2.26 -21.25
CA VAL A 207 -20.10 1.82 -22.45
C VAL A 207 -18.95 2.78 -22.79
N ALA A 208 -19.10 4.06 -22.46
CA ALA A 208 -18.05 5.07 -22.63
C ALA A 208 -16.78 4.72 -21.83
N SER A 209 -16.93 4.28 -20.58
CA SER A 209 -15.79 3.90 -19.73
C SER A 209 -15.13 2.62 -20.23
N CYS A 210 -15.92 1.63 -20.70
CA CYS A 210 -15.39 0.40 -21.28
C CYS A 210 -14.52 0.71 -22.51
N LYS A 211 -15.05 1.51 -23.46
CA LYS A 211 -14.29 1.94 -24.64
C LYS A 211 -13.04 2.73 -24.29
N LEU A 212 -13.10 3.56 -23.24
CA LEU A 212 -11.95 4.33 -22.77
C LEU A 212 -10.83 3.41 -22.28
N VAL A 213 -11.12 2.48 -21.37
CA VAL A 213 -10.08 1.59 -20.82
C VAL A 213 -9.53 0.64 -21.88
N GLU A 214 -10.35 0.16 -22.82
CA GLU A 214 -9.91 -0.61 -23.99
C GLU A 214 -8.95 0.21 -24.88
N LYS A 215 -9.27 1.47 -25.16
CA LYS A 215 -8.39 2.38 -25.91
C LYS A 215 -7.05 2.58 -25.20
N LEU A 216 -7.05 2.50 -23.87
CA LEU A 216 -5.85 2.55 -23.04
C LEU A 216 -5.21 1.17 -22.83
N GLY A 217 -5.57 0.15 -23.63
CA GLY A 217 -4.91 -1.14 -23.63
C GLY A 217 -5.26 -2.04 -22.45
N PHE A 218 -6.35 -1.79 -21.74
CA PHE A 218 -6.91 -2.76 -20.82
C PHE A 218 -7.62 -3.87 -21.61
N SER A 219 -7.58 -5.08 -21.08
CA SER A 219 -8.32 -6.23 -21.59
C SER A 219 -9.42 -6.62 -20.60
N ALA A 220 -10.60 -6.96 -21.11
CA ALA A 220 -11.65 -7.53 -20.29
C ALA A 220 -11.19 -8.87 -19.71
N ALA A 221 -11.28 -9.03 -18.39
CA ALA A 221 -10.84 -10.21 -17.67
C ALA A 221 -12.04 -11.08 -17.26
N GLU A 222 -13.03 -10.49 -16.60
CA GLU A 222 -14.20 -11.20 -16.09
C GLU A 222 -15.39 -10.25 -15.85
N VAL A 223 -16.56 -10.82 -15.56
CA VAL A 223 -17.69 -10.08 -14.98
C VAL A 223 -17.84 -10.51 -13.53
N ARG A 224 -17.83 -9.56 -12.61
CA ARG A 224 -17.94 -9.81 -11.17
C ARG A 224 -19.23 -9.22 -10.62
N LYS A 225 -19.95 -10.02 -9.81
CA LYS A 225 -21.05 -9.53 -8.98
C LYS A 225 -20.51 -8.89 -7.71
N PHE A 226 -21.08 -7.76 -7.32
CA PHE A 226 -20.79 -7.13 -6.03
C PHE A 226 -22.08 -6.57 -5.45
N THR A 227 -22.19 -6.67 -4.14
CA THR A 227 -23.19 -5.95 -3.36
C THR A 227 -22.76 -4.48 -3.31
N TRP A 228 -23.61 -3.58 -3.79
CA TRP A 228 -23.37 -2.15 -3.67
C TRP A 228 -23.41 -1.71 -2.20
N ASN A 229 -22.86 -0.53 -1.88
CA ASN A 229 -22.87 -0.01 -0.51
C ASN A 229 -24.30 -0.12 0.08
N PRO A 230 -24.50 -0.78 1.24
CA PRO A 230 -25.82 -0.92 1.85
C PRO A 230 -26.54 0.41 2.10
N ALA A 231 -25.79 1.50 2.36
CA ALA A 231 -26.31 2.86 2.47
C ALA A 231 -26.90 3.41 1.16
N LYS A 232 -26.69 2.71 0.03
CA LYS A 232 -27.19 3.03 -1.32
C LYS A 232 -28.14 1.96 -1.86
N GLY A 233 -28.81 1.22 -0.97
CA GLY A 233 -29.81 0.21 -1.32
C GLY A 233 -29.30 -1.23 -1.30
N GLY A 234 -27.98 -1.47 -1.30
CA GLY A 234 -27.42 -2.81 -1.16
C GLY A 234 -27.67 -3.75 -2.35
N ASP A 235 -28.14 -3.22 -3.49
CA ASP A 235 -28.45 -4.02 -4.66
C ASP A 235 -27.22 -4.77 -5.18
N GLU A 236 -27.41 -6.03 -5.59
CA GLU A 236 -26.39 -6.75 -6.35
C GLU A 236 -26.26 -6.15 -7.75
N ARG A 237 -25.03 -5.87 -8.15
CA ARG A 237 -24.69 -5.36 -9.48
C ARG A 237 -23.59 -6.17 -10.13
N GLU A 238 -23.54 -6.09 -11.45
CA GLU A 238 -22.49 -6.70 -12.27
C GLU A 238 -21.54 -5.63 -12.80
N ALA A 239 -20.23 -5.88 -12.73
CA ALA A 239 -19.21 -5.04 -13.32
C ALA A 239 -18.34 -5.87 -14.22
N ALA A 240 -18.04 -5.33 -15.40
CA ALA A 240 -16.94 -5.80 -16.20
C ALA A 240 -15.63 -5.36 -15.53
N ILE A 241 -14.77 -6.36 -15.28
CA ILE A 241 -13.44 -6.18 -14.73
C ILE A 241 -12.47 -6.13 -15.91
N PHE A 242 -11.77 -5.01 -16.03
CA PHE A 242 -10.73 -4.78 -17.03
C PHE A 242 -9.38 -4.76 -16.34
N GLN A 243 -8.38 -5.44 -16.90
CA GLN A 243 -7.03 -5.45 -16.36
C GLN A 243 -6.01 -5.00 -17.40
N ARG A 244 -4.98 -4.32 -16.93
CA ARG A 244 -3.79 -4.00 -17.71
C ARG A 244 -2.55 -4.30 -16.90
N GLU A 245 -1.60 -4.94 -17.56
CA GLU A 245 -0.26 -5.17 -17.03
C GLU A 245 0.71 -4.23 -17.75
N PHE A 246 1.59 -3.60 -16.98
CA PHE A 246 2.76 -2.90 -17.47
C PHE A 246 3.89 -3.92 -17.55
N GLY A 247 4.67 -3.89 -18.65
CA GLY A 247 5.77 -4.83 -18.88
C GLY A 247 6.79 -4.85 -17.74
N PRO A 248 7.76 -5.79 -17.77
CA PRO A 248 8.79 -5.85 -16.73
C PRO A 248 9.45 -4.47 -16.59
N PRO A 249 9.84 -4.08 -15.37
CA PRO A 249 10.38 -2.76 -15.14
C PRO A 249 11.49 -2.46 -16.15
N VAL A 250 11.54 -1.23 -16.65
CA VAL A 250 12.86 -0.66 -16.89
C VAL A 250 13.49 -0.67 -15.51
N SER A 251 14.40 -1.63 -15.27
CA SER A 251 15.14 -1.75 -14.02
C SER A 251 15.86 -0.43 -13.80
N LEU A 252 15.23 0.47 -13.04
CA LEU A 252 15.90 1.68 -12.59
C LEU A 252 16.71 1.44 -11.33
N ASN A 253 16.65 0.23 -10.73
CA ASN A 253 17.70 -0.37 -9.91
C ASN A 253 17.29 -1.82 -9.55
N PRO A 254 18.18 -2.82 -9.62
CA PRO A 254 17.99 -4.03 -8.83
C PRO A 254 17.79 -3.61 -7.36
N ALA A 255 16.90 -4.27 -6.61
CA ALA A 255 16.77 -4.00 -5.18
C ALA A 255 18.19 -3.96 -4.59
N PRO A 256 18.63 -2.83 -4.01
CA PRO A 256 20.04 -2.65 -3.73
C PRO A 256 20.51 -3.83 -2.89
N PRO A 257 21.63 -4.48 -3.24
CA PRO A 257 22.20 -5.51 -2.39
C PRO A 257 22.37 -4.89 -1.01
N PHE A 258 21.68 -5.44 -0.01
CA PHE A 258 21.83 -4.91 1.34
C PHE A 258 23.26 -5.20 1.77
N PRO A 259 24.03 -4.18 2.19
CA PRO A 259 25.37 -4.41 2.65
C PRO A 259 25.32 -5.39 3.81
N VAL A 260 26.16 -6.41 3.74
CA VAL A 260 26.35 -7.32 4.86
C VAL A 260 26.87 -6.48 6.01
N PRO A 261 26.17 -6.43 7.14
CA PRO A 261 26.64 -5.65 8.26
C PRO A 261 27.87 -6.33 8.88
N GLU A 262 28.94 -5.58 9.04
CA GLU A 262 30.13 -6.02 9.78
C GLU A 262 29.77 -6.18 11.26
N VAL A 263 30.17 -7.30 11.87
CA VAL A 263 30.08 -7.50 13.32
C VAL A 263 31.20 -6.73 13.98
N LYS A 264 30.82 -5.71 14.75
CA LYS A 264 31.74 -4.93 15.56
C LYS A 264 31.71 -5.43 17.00
N TRP A 265 32.74 -5.09 17.76
CA TRP A 265 32.88 -5.48 19.16
C TRP A 265 33.17 -4.25 20.01
N ASP A 266 32.43 -4.10 21.10
CA ASP A 266 32.73 -3.15 22.17
C ASP A 266 33.09 -3.94 23.43
N GLY A 267 34.41 -4.04 23.67
CA GLY A 267 34.98 -4.94 24.67
C GLY A 267 34.52 -6.39 24.46
N GLY A 268 33.59 -6.84 25.31
CA GLY A 268 33.06 -8.19 25.33
C GLY A 268 31.72 -8.38 24.58
N GLU A 269 31.10 -7.32 24.08
CA GLU A 269 29.75 -7.39 23.50
C GLU A 269 29.79 -7.11 21.99
N PRO A 270 29.21 -7.99 21.14
CA PRO A 270 29.17 -7.73 19.70
C PRO A 270 27.96 -6.86 19.35
N TYR A 271 28.07 -6.09 18.27
CA TYR A 271 26.99 -5.26 17.76
C TYR A 271 27.05 -5.09 16.24
N LEU A 272 25.91 -4.77 15.63
CA LEU A 272 25.84 -4.26 14.25
C LEU A 272 25.56 -2.77 14.29
N GLN A 273 26.06 -2.02 13.31
CA GLN A 273 25.82 -0.58 13.22
C GLN A 273 25.22 -0.21 11.85
N PRO A 274 23.89 -0.35 11.67
CA PRO A 274 23.24 -0.02 10.40
C PRO A 274 23.34 1.46 10.04
N ARG A 275 23.51 2.35 11.03
CA ARG A 275 23.68 3.81 10.87
C ARG A 275 24.57 4.38 11.98
N PRO A 276 25.15 5.58 11.81
CA PRO A 276 25.98 6.20 12.85
C PRO A 276 25.24 6.40 14.20
N ASP A 277 23.94 6.65 14.15
CA ASP A 277 23.07 6.94 15.30
C ASP A 277 22.40 5.72 15.93
N VAL A 278 22.54 4.52 15.33
CA VAL A 278 21.83 3.31 15.75
C VAL A 278 22.75 2.09 15.76
N ILE A 279 22.70 1.32 16.85
CA ILE A 279 23.34 0.01 16.96
C ILE A 279 22.32 -1.09 17.26
N LEU A 280 22.62 -2.32 16.84
CA LEU A 280 21.91 -3.53 17.21
C LEU A 280 22.77 -4.35 18.17
N THR A 281 22.24 -4.69 19.34
CA THR A 281 22.97 -5.47 20.36
C THR A 281 22.16 -6.71 20.80
N PRO A 282 22.79 -7.65 21.52
CA PRO A 282 22.06 -8.64 22.32
C PRO A 282 21.17 -8.01 23.39
N TYR A 283 20.25 -8.83 23.91
CA TYR A 283 19.54 -8.51 25.14
C TYR A 283 20.51 -8.47 26.32
N ARG A 284 20.33 -7.52 27.23
CA ARG A 284 21.10 -7.45 28.48
C ARG A 284 20.14 -7.68 29.63
N ASP A 285 20.43 -8.64 30.51
CA ASP A 285 19.63 -8.85 31.72
C ASP A 285 19.94 -7.75 32.75
N THR A 286 19.39 -6.57 32.53
CA THR A 286 19.54 -5.41 33.40
C THR A 286 18.18 -4.82 33.75
N PRO A 287 18.03 -4.21 34.94
CA PRO A 287 16.79 -3.52 35.31
C PRO A 287 16.38 -2.43 34.30
N ARG A 288 17.35 -1.78 33.65
CA ARG A 288 17.11 -0.76 32.62
C ARG A 288 16.47 -1.37 31.38
N ASP A 289 17.05 -2.42 30.82
CA ASP A 289 16.52 -3.08 29.61
C ASP A 289 15.13 -3.67 29.84
N VAL A 290 14.87 -4.22 31.02
CA VAL A 290 13.53 -4.71 31.40
C VAL A 290 12.52 -3.57 31.39
N LYS A 291 12.88 -2.43 32.00
CA LYS A 291 12.03 -1.25 32.04
C LYS A 291 11.77 -0.67 30.65
N GLU A 292 12.82 -0.49 29.84
CA GLU A 292 12.70 0.12 28.51
C GLU A 292 11.94 -0.80 27.52
N LEU A 293 12.07 -2.14 27.63
CA LEU A 293 11.22 -3.06 26.87
C LEU A 293 9.75 -2.95 27.30
N MET A 294 9.47 -2.84 28.60
CA MET A 294 8.11 -2.65 29.09
C MET A 294 7.51 -1.34 28.60
N GLU A 295 8.27 -0.24 28.63
CA GLU A 295 7.86 1.06 28.07
C GLU A 295 7.50 0.90 26.59
N LEU A 296 8.42 0.36 25.76
CA LEU A 296 8.18 0.12 24.33
C LEU A 296 6.92 -0.72 24.05
N CYS A 297 6.73 -1.82 24.78
CA CYS A 297 5.60 -2.73 24.55
C CYS A 297 4.25 -2.16 24.99
N ASN A 298 4.25 -1.17 25.90
CA ASN A 298 3.04 -0.49 26.35
C ASN A 298 2.73 0.78 25.56
N GLU A 299 3.64 1.25 24.70
CA GLU A 299 3.32 2.30 23.73
C GLU A 299 2.16 1.86 22.84
N HIS A 300 1.06 2.63 22.83
CA HIS A 300 -0.16 2.27 22.11
C HIS A 300 0.12 1.97 20.63
N GLU A 301 0.96 2.81 20.00
CA GLU A 301 1.35 2.68 18.59
C GLU A 301 2.21 1.45 18.29
N VAL A 302 2.76 0.78 19.30
CA VAL A 302 3.53 -0.47 19.17
C VAL A 302 2.67 -1.66 19.59
N GLY A 303 2.00 -1.56 20.73
CA GLY A 303 1.16 -2.61 21.30
C GLY A 303 0.00 -3.00 20.39
N LYS A 304 -0.65 -2.03 19.72
CA LYS A 304 -1.83 -2.28 18.88
C LYS A 304 -1.54 -3.19 17.68
N TRP A 305 -0.31 -3.19 17.18
CA TRP A 305 0.15 -4.00 16.03
C TRP A 305 0.87 -5.30 16.45
N SER A 306 1.15 -5.47 17.75
CA SER A 306 1.97 -6.58 18.25
C SER A 306 1.11 -7.81 18.56
N HIS A 307 1.03 -8.75 17.62
CA HIS A 307 0.24 -9.97 17.82
C HIS A 307 0.69 -10.82 19.02
N ASN A 308 2.00 -11.04 19.17
CA ASN A 308 2.56 -11.99 20.15
C ASN A 308 2.94 -11.39 21.52
N ARG A 309 2.72 -10.09 21.73
CA ARG A 309 3.08 -9.43 23.00
C ARG A 309 1.84 -9.27 23.85
N ALA A 310 1.90 -9.58 25.14
CA ALA A 310 0.78 -9.29 26.04
C ALA A 310 0.52 -7.78 26.13
N TYR A 311 -0.72 -7.38 26.38
CA TYR A 311 -1.12 -5.99 26.59
C TYR A 311 -2.15 -5.91 27.74
N PRO A 312 -1.86 -5.24 28.87
CA PRO A 312 -0.61 -4.55 29.18
C PRO A 312 0.61 -5.49 29.30
N PHE A 313 1.78 -4.95 28.98
CA PHE A 313 3.05 -5.66 29.05
C PHE A 313 3.72 -5.43 30.42
N GLU A 314 3.87 -6.49 31.20
CA GLU A 314 4.36 -6.45 32.58
C GLU A 314 5.79 -7.02 32.68
N GLU A 315 6.45 -6.83 33.82
CA GLU A 315 7.80 -7.34 34.06
C GLU A 315 7.89 -8.86 33.84
N LYS A 316 6.89 -9.64 34.27
CA LYS A 316 6.86 -11.09 34.04
C LYS A 316 6.94 -11.47 32.54
N HIS A 317 6.38 -10.63 31.66
CA HIS A 317 6.44 -10.82 30.21
C HIS A 317 7.83 -10.49 29.66
N ALA A 318 8.47 -9.43 30.18
CA ALA A 318 9.85 -9.08 29.85
C ALA A 318 10.83 -10.19 30.28
N ARG A 319 10.72 -10.68 31.52
CA ARG A 319 11.54 -11.78 32.06
C ARG A 319 11.43 -13.03 31.20
N LYS A 320 10.21 -13.47 30.88
CA LYS A 320 9.97 -14.61 29.99
C LYS A 320 10.68 -14.44 28.62
N ARG A 321 10.69 -13.22 28.07
CA ARG A 321 11.37 -12.94 26.80
C ARG A 321 12.89 -13.01 26.94
N PHE A 322 13.45 -12.52 28.04
CA PHE A 322 14.88 -12.54 28.31
C PHE A 322 15.37 -13.97 28.53
N ASP A 323 14.66 -14.74 29.36
CA ASP A 323 14.94 -16.15 29.63
C ASP A 323 14.96 -16.99 28.34
N GLY A 324 14.07 -16.67 27.39
CA GLY A 324 14.01 -17.36 26.09
C GLY A 324 15.03 -16.88 25.06
N SER A 325 15.53 -15.64 25.16
CA SER A 325 16.36 -15.03 24.12
C SER A 325 17.85 -15.02 24.48
N ILE A 326 18.20 -14.71 25.74
CA ILE A 326 19.60 -14.53 26.14
C ILE A 326 20.42 -15.83 26.01
N PRO A 327 19.94 -17.02 26.42
CA PRO A 327 20.74 -18.24 26.27
C PRO A 327 21.13 -18.56 24.81
N PRO A 328 20.21 -18.62 23.83
CA PRO A 328 20.61 -18.89 22.45
C PRO A 328 21.46 -17.76 21.85
N GLN A 329 21.24 -16.50 22.24
CA GLN A 329 22.12 -15.39 21.83
C GLN A 329 23.53 -15.57 22.38
N THR A 330 23.68 -15.99 23.64
CA THR A 330 24.99 -16.25 24.26
C THR A 330 25.77 -17.32 23.48
N VAL A 331 25.10 -18.37 23.04
CA VAL A 331 25.71 -19.42 22.19
C VAL A 331 26.12 -18.86 20.84
N ALA A 332 25.26 -18.10 20.17
CA ALA A 332 25.57 -17.46 18.88
C ALA A 332 26.75 -16.48 19.00
N VAL A 333 26.80 -15.67 20.06
CA VAL A 333 27.91 -14.74 20.34
C VAL A 333 29.22 -15.49 20.58
N ALA A 334 29.19 -16.60 21.32
CA ALA A 334 30.39 -17.43 21.53
C ALA A 334 30.90 -18.03 20.21
N ALA A 335 30.01 -18.49 19.33
CA ALA A 335 30.37 -18.98 18.00
C ALA A 335 31.00 -17.87 17.15
N LEU A 336 30.38 -16.68 17.09
CA LEU A 336 30.92 -15.53 16.34
C LEU A 336 32.25 -15.02 16.90
N ARG A 337 32.50 -15.20 18.20
CA ARG A 337 33.80 -14.87 18.80
C ARG A 337 34.89 -15.85 18.39
N ALA A 338 34.55 -17.14 18.28
CA ALA A 338 35.49 -18.17 17.84
C ALA A 338 35.77 -18.06 16.33
N ASP A 339 34.75 -17.73 15.54
CA ASP A 339 34.83 -17.49 14.10
C ASP A 339 33.84 -16.37 13.70
N PRO A 340 34.33 -15.18 13.32
CA PRO A 340 33.47 -14.07 12.86
C PRO A 340 32.58 -14.40 11.66
N ASN A 341 32.89 -15.47 10.91
CA ASN A 341 32.09 -15.95 9.78
C ASN A 341 31.16 -17.12 10.12
N ALA A 342 31.06 -17.49 11.41
CA ALA A 342 30.20 -18.58 11.84
C ALA A 342 28.75 -18.32 11.41
N VAL A 343 28.13 -19.33 10.78
CA VAL A 343 26.70 -19.34 10.51
C VAL A 343 25.98 -19.77 11.78
N VAL A 344 25.08 -18.91 12.27
CA VAL A 344 24.34 -19.11 13.53
C VAL A 344 22.84 -19.25 13.26
N GLU A 345 22.18 -20.09 14.06
CA GLU A 345 20.72 -20.35 13.92
C GLU A 345 19.86 -19.23 14.52
N VAL A 346 20.45 -18.37 15.36
CA VAL A 346 19.76 -17.24 16.01
C VAL A 346 20.56 -15.97 15.78
N MET A 347 19.88 -14.90 15.39
CA MET A 347 20.48 -13.57 15.31
C MET A 347 20.73 -13.03 16.72
N PRO A 348 21.99 -12.74 17.10
CA PRO A 348 22.27 -12.23 18.44
C PRO A 348 21.92 -10.74 18.60
N PHE A 349 21.73 -9.99 17.52
CA PHE A 349 21.52 -8.54 17.57
C PHE A 349 20.05 -8.15 17.44
N THR A 350 19.28 -8.35 18.50
CA THR A 350 17.81 -8.16 18.49
C THR A 350 17.34 -6.87 19.15
N VAL A 351 18.23 -6.11 19.81
CA VAL A 351 17.86 -4.86 20.49
C VAL A 351 18.34 -3.68 19.68
N ILE A 352 17.45 -2.76 19.32
CA ILE A 352 17.76 -1.51 18.65
C ILE A 352 18.08 -0.47 19.72
N ARG A 353 19.29 0.08 19.68
CA ARG A 353 19.71 1.14 20.60
C ARG A 353 20.13 2.40 19.88
N GLU A 354 19.90 3.53 20.53
CA GLU A 354 20.55 4.78 20.18
C GLU A 354 22.04 4.68 20.49
N ALA A 355 22.90 4.94 19.51
CA ALA A 355 24.34 4.70 19.62
C ALA A 355 25.03 5.57 20.68
N THR A 356 24.53 6.79 20.91
CA THR A 356 25.15 7.78 21.81
C THR A 356 24.83 7.53 23.27
N THR A 357 23.60 7.11 23.59
CA THR A 357 23.10 6.96 24.97
C THR A 357 22.98 5.51 25.41
N GLY A 358 23.01 4.57 24.46
CA GLY A 358 22.71 3.15 24.69
C GLY A 358 21.25 2.88 25.05
N ARG A 359 20.35 3.87 24.92
CA ARG A 359 18.91 3.72 25.18
C ARG A 359 18.32 2.66 24.26
N TYR A 360 17.55 1.74 24.82
CA TYR A 360 16.71 0.81 24.07
C TYR A 360 15.57 1.58 23.41
N ILE A 361 15.55 1.60 22.08
CA ILE A 361 14.56 2.36 21.30
C ILE A 361 13.66 1.45 20.46
N GLY A 362 13.94 0.15 20.43
CA GLY A 362 13.20 -0.80 19.62
C GLY A 362 13.80 -2.19 19.73
N ASP A 363 13.16 -3.15 19.10
CA ASP A 363 13.64 -4.52 19.06
C ASP A 363 13.20 -5.24 17.80
N THR A 364 13.91 -6.31 17.49
CA THR A 364 13.70 -7.12 16.31
C THR A 364 13.74 -8.60 16.69
N VAL A 365 13.20 -9.43 15.80
CA VAL A 365 13.28 -10.88 15.91
C VAL A 365 13.63 -11.40 14.54
N LEU A 366 14.61 -12.31 14.48
CA LEU A 366 14.94 -13.08 13.31
C LEU A 366 15.19 -14.52 13.74
N ARG A 367 14.37 -15.46 13.24
CA ARG A 367 14.46 -16.89 13.54
C ARG A 367 14.03 -17.70 12.33
N PHE A 368 14.48 -18.94 12.19
CA PHE A 368 13.86 -19.85 11.22
C PHE A 368 12.44 -20.22 11.63
N GLU A 369 11.55 -20.31 10.65
CA GLU A 369 10.23 -20.92 10.82
C GLU A 369 10.15 -22.23 10.04
N GLY A 370 9.65 -23.28 10.71
CA GLY A 370 9.53 -24.62 10.14
C GLY A 370 10.81 -25.46 10.24
N SER A 371 10.67 -26.73 9.84
CA SER A 371 11.76 -27.73 9.81
C SER A 371 12.00 -28.26 8.39
N GLY A 372 11.72 -27.44 7.38
CA GLY A 372 11.85 -27.81 5.97
C GLY A 372 13.25 -27.59 5.42
N GLU A 373 13.50 -28.10 4.21
CA GLU A 373 14.78 -27.89 3.48
C GLU A 373 14.98 -26.42 3.05
N GLU A 374 13.90 -25.64 2.95
CA GLU A 374 13.95 -24.22 2.61
C GLU A 374 14.22 -23.37 3.87
N ARG A 375 15.38 -22.73 3.93
CA ARG A 375 15.82 -21.89 5.07
C ARG A 375 15.14 -20.52 5.04
N VAL A 376 13.87 -20.47 5.43
CA VAL A 376 13.06 -19.23 5.52
C VAL A 376 13.17 -18.62 6.92
N ALA A 377 13.71 -17.40 7.01
CA ALA A 377 13.79 -16.66 8.27
C ALA A 377 12.55 -15.77 8.46
N TRP A 378 11.88 -15.88 9.59
CA TRP A 378 10.80 -14.97 9.99
C TRP A 378 11.36 -13.74 10.71
N LEU A 379 10.90 -12.58 10.26
CA LEU A 379 11.32 -11.26 10.70
C LEU A 379 10.17 -10.54 11.43
N ALA A 380 10.47 -9.93 12.57
CA ALA A 380 9.65 -8.89 13.18
C ALA A 380 10.50 -7.72 13.69
N TYR A 381 9.88 -6.56 13.83
CA TYR A 381 10.50 -5.34 14.31
C TYR A 381 9.47 -4.45 15.00
N GLY A 382 9.94 -3.68 15.98
CA GLY A 382 9.20 -2.63 16.65
C GLY A 382 10.14 -1.48 16.99
N LEU A 383 9.63 -0.25 16.89
CA LEU A 383 10.39 0.97 17.18
C LEU A 383 9.51 1.90 18.01
N HIS A 384 10.11 2.55 19.01
CA HIS A 384 9.44 3.53 19.84
C HIS A 384 8.92 4.70 18.98
N PRO A 385 7.69 5.20 19.21
CA PRO A 385 7.04 6.19 18.33
C PRO A 385 7.86 7.47 18.10
N GLU A 386 8.58 7.94 19.12
CA GLU A 386 9.50 9.08 19.03
C GLU A 386 10.53 8.96 17.89
N PHE A 387 10.84 7.75 17.44
CA PHE A 387 11.87 7.46 16.45
C PHE A 387 11.29 7.09 15.06
N HIS A 388 9.97 7.14 14.89
CA HIS A 388 9.31 6.91 13.61
C HIS A 388 9.65 8.02 12.59
N GLY A 389 9.48 7.72 11.29
CA GLY A 389 9.73 8.70 10.21
C GLY A 389 11.21 9.05 9.94
N ARG A 390 12.17 8.54 10.73
CA ARG A 390 13.60 8.87 10.62
C ARG A 390 14.43 7.92 9.73
N GLY A 391 13.77 6.94 9.11
CA GLY A 391 14.42 5.90 8.32
C GLY A 391 15.19 4.83 9.13
N ILE A 392 15.05 4.81 10.46
CA ILE A 392 15.74 3.84 11.34
C ILE A 392 15.30 2.41 11.05
N ALA A 393 13.99 2.15 10.98
CA ALA A 393 13.47 0.81 10.70
C ALA A 393 13.95 0.26 9.34
N ALA A 394 14.06 1.12 8.32
CA ALA A 394 14.59 0.73 7.02
C ALA A 394 16.06 0.30 7.08
N ALA A 395 16.90 1.04 7.81
CA ALA A 395 18.29 0.68 7.97
C ALA A 395 18.48 -0.58 8.82
N VAL A 396 17.72 -0.71 9.91
CA VAL A 396 17.74 -1.89 10.78
C VAL A 396 17.31 -3.13 10.02
N VAL A 397 16.15 -3.11 9.37
CA VAL A 397 15.66 -4.27 8.61
C VAL A 397 16.57 -4.58 7.42
N GLY A 398 17.12 -3.56 6.74
CA GLY A 398 18.13 -3.77 5.70
C GLY A 398 19.36 -4.54 6.20
N ALA A 399 19.91 -4.16 7.37
CA ALA A 399 21.00 -4.91 8.00
C ALA A 399 20.57 -6.33 8.40
N MET A 400 19.34 -6.51 8.87
CA MET A 400 18.82 -7.85 9.17
C MET A 400 18.74 -8.73 7.93
N LEU A 401 18.34 -8.20 6.77
CA LEU A 401 18.31 -8.96 5.52
C LEU A 401 19.72 -9.40 5.10
N GLY A 402 20.71 -8.50 5.20
CA GLY A 402 22.12 -8.85 4.99
C GLY A 402 22.60 -9.95 5.95
N TRP A 403 22.22 -9.84 7.22
CA TRP A 403 22.52 -10.86 8.24
C TRP A 403 21.81 -12.19 7.99
N SER A 404 20.54 -12.19 7.59
CA SER A 404 19.79 -13.42 7.29
C SER A 404 20.53 -14.26 6.26
N LYS A 405 21.07 -13.62 5.21
CA LYS A 405 21.81 -14.31 4.15
C LYS A 405 23.16 -14.84 4.64
N GLN A 406 24.01 -13.97 5.18
CA GLN A 406 25.40 -14.36 5.49
C GLN A 406 25.53 -15.02 6.86
N GLY A 407 24.92 -14.43 7.88
CA GLY A 407 25.04 -14.88 9.26
C GLY A 407 24.14 -16.08 9.60
N MET A 408 23.07 -16.32 8.84
CA MET A 408 22.15 -17.45 9.09
C MET A 408 22.02 -18.42 7.92
N GLY A 409 22.53 -18.09 6.72
CA GLY A 409 22.36 -18.93 5.54
C GLY A 409 20.91 -19.04 5.07
N ALA A 410 20.07 -18.05 5.37
CA ALA A 410 18.69 -18.02 4.88
C ALA A 410 18.66 -17.75 3.37
N THR A 411 17.72 -18.39 2.68
CA THR A 411 17.47 -18.16 1.26
C THR A 411 16.30 -17.19 1.04
N LYS A 412 15.42 -17.08 2.04
CA LYS A 412 14.24 -16.21 2.03
C LYS A 412 14.00 -15.59 3.40
N VAL A 413 13.32 -14.44 3.41
CA VAL A 413 12.82 -13.81 4.63
C VAL A 413 11.32 -13.59 4.51
N GLN A 414 10.60 -13.95 5.57
CA GLN A 414 9.17 -13.74 5.71
C GLN A 414 8.88 -12.71 6.81
N ALA A 415 7.85 -11.89 6.63
CA ALA A 415 7.29 -11.04 7.66
C ALA A 415 5.76 -11.05 7.56
N THR A 416 5.08 -10.77 8.67
CA THR A 416 3.62 -10.60 8.68
C THR A 416 3.29 -9.20 9.16
N ALA A 417 2.39 -8.50 8.45
CA ALA A 417 1.93 -7.17 8.82
C ALA A 417 0.42 -7.04 8.64
N GLU A 418 -0.26 -6.44 9.62
CA GLU A 418 -1.67 -6.03 9.45
C GLU A 418 -1.81 -5.11 8.24
N THR A 419 -2.88 -5.28 7.48
CA THR A 419 -3.05 -4.60 6.19
C THR A 419 -3.39 -3.12 6.34
N THR A 420 -3.91 -2.76 7.51
CA THR A 420 -4.18 -1.40 7.95
C THR A 420 -2.97 -0.73 8.64
N ASN A 421 -1.80 -1.38 8.68
CA ASN A 421 -0.56 -0.78 9.20
C ASN A 421 0.26 -0.14 8.06
N PRO A 422 0.07 1.14 7.73
CA PRO A 422 0.73 1.76 6.58
C PRO A 422 2.26 1.77 6.72
N GLY A 423 2.79 1.93 7.94
CA GLY A 423 4.22 1.98 8.22
C GLY A 423 4.94 0.69 7.84
N SER A 424 4.48 -0.45 8.36
CA SER A 424 5.09 -1.76 8.06
C SER A 424 4.89 -2.16 6.61
N ASN A 425 3.69 -1.94 6.03
CA ASN A 425 3.44 -2.26 4.62
C ASN A 425 4.29 -1.40 3.67
N GLY A 426 4.44 -0.10 3.94
CA GLY A 426 5.31 0.79 3.18
C GLY A 426 6.78 0.36 3.28
N LEU A 427 7.24 0.03 4.48
CA LEU A 427 8.60 -0.45 4.72
C LEU A 427 8.91 -1.76 3.98
N LEU A 428 8.04 -2.75 4.08
CA LEU A 428 8.22 -4.06 3.43
C LEU A 428 8.31 -3.91 1.91
N ARG A 429 7.43 -3.11 1.28
CA ARG A 429 7.53 -2.78 -0.15
C ARG A 429 8.83 -2.08 -0.49
N LYS A 430 9.23 -1.06 0.30
CA LYS A 430 10.49 -0.33 0.09
C LYS A 430 11.70 -1.24 0.14
N LEU A 431 11.66 -2.26 1.00
CA LEU A 431 12.71 -3.28 1.13
C LEU A 431 12.46 -4.48 0.22
N GLY A 432 11.66 -4.35 -0.84
CA GLY A 432 11.49 -5.36 -1.90
C GLY A 432 10.84 -6.67 -1.46
N PHE A 433 10.08 -6.68 -0.36
CA PHE A 433 9.20 -7.79 -0.07
C PHE A 433 7.97 -7.75 -0.99
N THR A 434 7.46 -8.94 -1.31
CA THR A 434 6.21 -9.13 -2.03
C THR A 434 5.19 -9.74 -1.08
N ASN A 435 3.96 -9.22 -1.06
CA ASN A 435 2.87 -9.85 -0.33
C ASN A 435 2.43 -11.10 -1.09
N VAL A 436 2.57 -12.27 -0.48
CA VAL A 436 2.30 -13.57 -1.13
C VAL A 436 0.95 -14.15 -0.73
N GLU A 437 0.44 -13.77 0.44
CA GLU A 437 -0.83 -14.27 0.96
C GLU A 437 -1.43 -13.23 1.92
N THR A 438 -2.75 -13.22 2.02
CA THR A 438 -3.45 -12.57 3.13
C THR A 438 -4.28 -13.59 3.87
N LYS A 439 -4.23 -13.49 5.20
CA LYS A 439 -5.03 -14.30 6.11
C LYS A 439 -5.73 -13.45 7.15
N TRP A 440 -6.85 -13.96 7.62
CA TRP A 440 -7.47 -13.46 8.85
C TRP A 440 -6.76 -14.06 10.05
N VAL A 441 -6.24 -13.20 10.92
CA VAL A 441 -5.56 -13.58 12.15
C VAL A 441 -6.44 -13.14 13.31
N LYS A 442 -6.84 -14.09 14.17
CA LYS A 442 -7.55 -13.75 15.41
C LYS A 442 -6.58 -13.12 16.39
N PHE A 443 -6.74 -11.85 16.70
CA PHE A 443 -5.91 -11.19 17.71
C PHE A 443 -6.23 -11.72 19.11
N PRO A 444 -5.25 -11.71 20.02
CA PRO A 444 -5.49 -12.12 21.40
C PRO A 444 -6.58 -11.27 22.08
N GLU A 445 -7.30 -11.86 23.04
CA GLU A 445 -8.43 -11.23 23.75
C GLU A 445 -8.00 -9.94 24.47
N ASP A 446 -6.76 -9.86 24.95
CA ASP A 446 -6.17 -8.68 25.57
C ASP A 446 -6.01 -7.48 24.61
N LYS A 447 -6.18 -7.70 23.30
CA LYS A 447 -6.22 -6.70 22.23
C LYS A 447 -7.57 -6.66 21.50
N GLY A 448 -8.61 -7.10 22.19
CA GLY A 448 -10.00 -7.06 21.74
C GLY A 448 -10.50 -8.34 21.06
N GLY A 449 -9.66 -9.37 20.88
CA GLY A 449 -10.11 -10.69 20.39
C GLY A 449 -10.58 -10.73 18.93
N GLN A 450 -10.47 -9.61 18.21
CA GLN A 450 -11.04 -9.43 16.88
C GLN A 450 -10.21 -10.17 15.81
N TRP A 451 -10.89 -10.62 14.76
CA TRP A 451 -10.22 -11.05 13.54
C TRP A 451 -9.72 -9.83 12.79
N ARG A 452 -8.44 -9.81 12.47
CA ARG A 452 -7.81 -8.75 11.70
C ARG A 452 -7.13 -9.33 10.48
N GLU A 453 -7.16 -8.58 9.39
CA GLU A 453 -6.57 -9.01 8.14
C GLU A 453 -5.07 -8.69 8.13
N ALA A 454 -4.24 -9.70 7.85
CA ALA A 454 -2.79 -9.56 7.82
C ALA A 454 -2.21 -10.16 6.55
N GLY A 455 -1.26 -9.44 5.96
CA GLY A 455 -0.48 -9.89 4.82
C GLY A 455 0.76 -10.65 5.27
N ASP A 456 1.04 -11.77 4.61
CA ASP A 456 2.32 -12.46 4.66
C ASP A 456 3.19 -11.97 3.51
N TRP A 457 4.37 -11.48 3.86
CA TRP A 457 5.33 -10.84 2.98
C TRP A 457 6.57 -11.70 2.87
N LEU A 458 7.02 -11.95 1.64
CA LEU A 458 8.17 -12.80 1.35
C LEU A 458 9.20 -12.03 0.51
N ARG A 459 10.47 -12.28 0.78
CA ARG A 459 11.58 -11.75 0.00
C ARG A 459 12.64 -12.83 -0.19
N ASP A 460 13.11 -12.99 -1.42
CA ASP A 460 14.30 -13.78 -1.74
C ASP A 460 15.59 -12.99 -1.43
N LEU A 461 16.64 -13.69 -0.97
CA LEU A 461 17.89 -13.08 -0.46
C LEU A 461 19.09 -13.09 -1.41
#